data_AF-A0A9X7P6G8-F1
#
_entry.id   AF-A0A9X7P6G8-F1
#
_cell.length_a   1.000
_cell.length_b   1.000
_cell.length_c   1.000
_cell.angle_alpha   90.00
_cell.angle_beta   90.00
_cell.angle_gamma   90.00
#
_symmetry.space_group_name_H-M   'P 1'
#
loop_
_entity.id
_entity.type
_entity.pdbx_description
1 polymer ?
#
loop_
_entity_poly.entity_id
_entity_poly.type
_entity_poly.pdbx_seq_one_letter_code
_entity_poly.pdbx_strand_id
1 'polypeptide(L)'
;MAIVGQRYAYRERARMLGEPVVPVIVVKEGPPRSQKGRIRYLDGEYEGFEEWVPKSRLVAPWEEANAFCDDERRLLNAVTASGDVQGSIIYKAAGEVFGAIAELFGEELIFFGWKAIEKNLIIISEFEESVCKLGLRREELLSEPHAFIDRYGDYKAPFHVSERIVKDFCERFPKEIIRYIHIEEDKLQQENYIDTNTRYVDLSSWCWINFPILWKPIRLFLPFCRKSGTRD
;
A
#
# COMPACT_ATOMS: atom_id res chain seq x y z
N MET A 1 7.02 -22.12 -9.51
CA MET A 1 6.35 -23.32 -10.05
C MET A 1 6.50 -24.44 -9.03
N ALA A 2 5.46 -25.21 -8.74
CA ALA A 2 5.58 -26.35 -7.82
C ALA A 2 6.25 -27.52 -8.52
N ILE A 3 7.35 -28.04 -7.98
CA ILE A 3 8.15 -29.11 -8.59
C ILE A 3 7.62 -30.47 -8.11
N VAL A 4 7.34 -31.37 -9.04
CA VAL A 4 6.93 -32.74 -8.73
C VAL A 4 8.06 -33.47 -7.99
N GLY A 5 7.74 -34.14 -6.89
CA GLY A 5 8.70 -34.82 -6.01
C GLY A 5 9.29 -33.93 -4.92
N GLN A 6 9.06 -32.61 -4.94
CA GLN A 6 9.55 -31.70 -3.91
C GLN A 6 8.57 -31.58 -2.73
N ARG A 7 9.12 -31.38 -1.54
CA ARG A 7 8.37 -31.10 -0.31
C ARG A 7 8.00 -29.62 -0.22
N TYR A 8 6.77 -29.35 0.17
CA TYR A 8 6.25 -28.00 0.36
C TYR A 8 5.56 -27.87 1.72
N ALA A 9 5.58 -26.65 2.25
CA ALA A 9 4.70 -26.20 3.31
C ALA A 9 3.30 -25.98 2.73
N TYR A 10 2.31 -26.71 3.25
CA TYR A 10 0.91 -26.60 2.88
C TYR A 10 0.10 -25.87 3.95
N ARG A 11 -0.82 -25.01 3.50
CA ARG A 11 -1.86 -24.41 4.34
C ARG A 11 -3.20 -24.44 3.62
N GLU A 12 -4.26 -24.86 4.32
CA GLU A 12 -5.61 -24.92 3.76
C GLU A 12 -6.09 -23.54 3.28
N ARG A 13 -5.81 -22.50 4.07
CA ARG A 13 -6.09 -21.11 3.73
C ARG A 13 -4.80 -20.34 3.51
N ALA A 14 -4.34 -20.29 2.26
CA ALA A 14 -3.09 -19.63 1.87
C ALA A 14 -2.92 -18.19 2.40
N ARG A 15 -4.02 -17.45 2.60
CA ARG A 15 -4.00 -16.05 3.04
C ARG A 15 -4.17 -15.85 4.55
N MET A 16 -4.41 -16.92 5.31
CA MET A 16 -4.49 -16.85 6.77
C MET A 16 -3.07 -16.95 7.32
N LEU A 17 -2.47 -15.81 7.63
CA LEU A 17 -1.11 -15.71 8.15
C LEU A 17 -1.04 -16.26 9.58
N GLY A 18 0.09 -16.85 9.95
CA GLY A 18 0.33 -17.35 11.31
C GLY A 18 -0.32 -18.70 11.64
N GLU A 19 -1.18 -19.25 10.76
CA GLU A 19 -1.64 -20.63 10.87
C GLU A 19 -0.47 -21.61 10.65
N PRO A 20 -0.43 -22.75 11.36
CA PRO A 20 0.60 -23.76 11.16
C PRO A 20 0.58 -24.28 9.71
N VAL A 21 1.75 -24.71 9.24
CA VAL A 21 1.92 -25.33 7.93
C VAL A 21 2.22 -26.82 8.10
N VAL A 22 1.76 -27.64 7.15
CA VAL A 22 1.90 -29.09 7.18
C VAL A 22 2.82 -29.55 6.04
N PRO A 23 3.72 -30.52 6.25
CA PRO A 23 4.58 -31.02 5.19
C PRO A 23 3.78 -31.86 4.17
N VAL A 24 3.90 -31.51 2.89
CA VAL A 24 3.33 -32.28 1.79
C VAL A 24 4.35 -32.51 0.68
N ILE A 25 4.19 -33.55 -0.11
CA ILE A 25 4.97 -33.76 -1.35
C ILE A 25 4.06 -33.59 -2.57
N VAL A 26 4.56 -32.92 -3.61
CA VAL A 26 3.82 -32.78 -4.86
C VAL A 26 3.99 -34.06 -5.68
N VAL A 27 2.91 -34.80 -5.90
CA VAL A 27 2.93 -36.08 -6.62
C VAL A 27 2.70 -35.88 -8.12
N LYS A 28 1.87 -34.90 -8.50
CA LYS A 28 1.54 -34.66 -9.91
C LYS A 28 1.20 -33.21 -10.17
N GLU A 29 1.60 -32.71 -11.33
CA GLU A 29 1.11 -31.42 -11.82
C GLU A 29 -0.31 -31.55 -12.39
N GLY A 30 -1.15 -30.54 -12.14
CA GLY A 30 -2.50 -30.46 -12.70
C GLY A 30 -2.50 -30.19 -14.20
N PRO A 31 -3.66 -30.36 -14.85
CA PRO A 31 -3.82 -30.02 -16.26
C PRO A 31 -3.39 -28.56 -16.54
N PRO A 32 -2.95 -28.24 -17.77
CA PRO A 32 -2.61 -26.87 -18.14
C PRO A 32 -3.72 -25.89 -17.74
N ARG A 33 -3.33 -24.72 -17.19
CA ARG A 33 -4.22 -23.65 -16.70
C ARG A 33 -5.09 -23.97 -15.47
N SER A 34 -5.07 -25.19 -14.93
CA SER A 34 -5.86 -25.53 -13.74
C SER A 34 -5.37 -24.86 -12.45
N GLN A 35 -4.10 -24.45 -12.42
CA GLN A 35 -3.41 -23.94 -11.20
C GLN A 35 -3.52 -24.90 -10.01
N LYS A 36 -3.69 -26.20 -10.26
CA LYS A 36 -3.75 -27.25 -9.24
C LYS A 36 -2.49 -28.12 -9.24
N GLY A 37 -2.17 -28.69 -8.09
CA GLY A 37 -1.19 -29.76 -7.92
C GLY A 37 -1.81 -30.88 -7.09
N ARG A 38 -1.48 -32.13 -7.43
CA ARG A 38 -1.82 -33.28 -6.60
C ARG A 38 -0.75 -33.41 -5.55
N ILE A 39 -1.14 -33.34 -4.29
CA ILE A 39 -0.25 -33.45 -3.13
C ILE A 39 -0.48 -34.77 -2.42
N ARG A 40 0.50 -35.20 -1.63
CA ARG A 40 0.38 -36.25 -0.62
C ARG A 40 0.85 -35.70 0.72
N TYR A 41 0.04 -35.88 1.76
CA TYR A 41 0.40 -35.49 3.12
C TYR A 41 1.49 -36.41 3.67
N LEU A 42 2.50 -35.84 4.31
CA LEU A 42 3.64 -36.58 4.86
C LEU A 42 3.59 -36.77 6.38
N ASP A 43 2.62 -36.13 7.05
CA ASP A 43 2.49 -36.14 8.50
C ASP A 43 1.03 -35.85 8.91
N GLY A 44 0.68 -36.17 10.15
CA GLY A 44 -0.61 -35.91 10.77
C GLY A 44 -1.70 -36.96 10.46
N GLU A 45 -2.94 -36.61 10.79
CA GLU A 45 -4.11 -37.52 10.65
C GLU A 45 -4.39 -37.96 9.21
N TYR A 46 -3.88 -37.22 8.23
CA TYR A 46 -4.06 -37.48 6.80
C TYR A 46 -2.82 -38.07 6.13
N GLU A 47 -1.83 -38.57 6.88
CA GLU A 47 -0.61 -39.14 6.31
C GLU A 47 -0.91 -40.15 5.18
N GLY A 48 -0.26 -39.94 4.02
CA GLY A 48 -0.45 -40.78 2.83
C GLY A 48 -1.69 -40.45 1.98
N PHE A 49 -2.62 -39.62 2.48
CA PHE A 49 -3.77 -39.16 1.70
C PHE A 49 -3.31 -38.25 0.56
N GLU A 50 -3.99 -38.35 -0.58
CA GLU A 50 -3.70 -37.54 -1.76
C GLU A 50 -4.90 -36.69 -2.18
N GLU A 51 -4.63 -35.43 -2.48
CA GLU A 51 -5.67 -34.47 -2.85
C GLU A 51 -5.20 -33.51 -3.95
N TRP A 52 -6.13 -33.00 -4.74
CA TRP A 52 -5.90 -31.90 -5.68
C TRP A 52 -6.12 -30.56 -5.01
N VAL A 53 -5.03 -29.84 -4.75
CA VAL A 53 -5.08 -28.51 -4.11
C VAL A 53 -4.67 -27.41 -5.08
N PRO A 54 -5.18 -26.18 -4.92
CA PRO A 54 -4.64 -25.01 -5.61
C PRO A 54 -3.16 -24.81 -5.26
N LYS A 55 -2.32 -24.48 -6.26
CA LYS A 55 -0.89 -24.21 -6.06
C LYS A 55 -0.63 -23.05 -5.11
N SER A 56 -1.58 -22.12 -4.97
CA SER A 56 -1.51 -21.01 -4.00
C SER A 56 -1.48 -21.48 -2.54
N ARG A 57 -1.92 -22.70 -2.23
CA ARG A 57 -1.84 -23.30 -0.88
C ARG A 57 -0.46 -23.88 -0.53
N LEU A 58 0.44 -23.94 -1.51
CA LEU A 58 1.84 -24.34 -1.32
C LEU A 58 2.64 -23.07 -1.10
N VAL A 59 2.86 -22.71 0.16
CA VAL A 59 3.32 -21.36 0.54
C VAL A 59 4.83 -21.18 0.47
N ALA A 60 5.60 -22.25 0.69
CA ALA A 60 7.06 -22.26 0.59
C ALA A 60 7.57 -23.70 0.41
N PRO A 61 8.80 -23.91 -0.11
CA PRO A 61 9.51 -25.18 0.06
C PRO A 61 9.55 -25.60 1.53
N TRP A 62 9.49 -26.89 1.83
CA TRP A 62 9.47 -27.36 3.22
C TRP A 62 10.75 -26.99 3.97
N GLU A 63 11.88 -26.96 3.27
CA GLU A 63 13.19 -26.58 3.80
C GLU A 63 13.22 -25.11 4.27
N GLU A 64 12.36 -24.26 3.69
CA GLU A 64 12.20 -22.85 4.03
C GLU A 64 11.00 -22.59 4.96
N ALA A 65 10.26 -23.64 5.38
CA ALA A 65 9.00 -23.50 6.11
C ALA A 65 9.17 -22.70 7.42
N ASN A 66 10.24 -22.96 8.17
CA ASN A 66 10.51 -22.26 9.42
C ASN A 66 10.81 -20.78 9.17
N ALA A 67 11.67 -20.47 8.21
CA ALA A 67 11.99 -19.08 7.84
C ALA A 67 10.75 -18.33 7.35
N PHE A 68 9.90 -18.99 6.56
CA PHE A 68 8.62 -18.45 6.14
C PHE A 68 7.68 -18.15 7.33
N CYS A 69 7.54 -19.07 8.28
CA CYS A 69 6.72 -18.86 9.47
C CYS A 69 7.26 -17.74 10.37
N ASP A 70 8.58 -17.61 10.48
CA ASP A 70 9.22 -16.53 11.23
C ASP A 70 9.01 -15.16 10.56
N ASP A 71 9.07 -15.09 9.23
CA ASP A 71 8.73 -13.89 8.45
C ASP A 71 7.27 -13.48 8.65
N GLU A 72 6.33 -14.44 8.59
CA GLU A 72 4.92 -14.17 8.87
C GLU A 72 4.70 -13.67 10.29
N ARG A 73 5.40 -14.23 11.28
CA ARG A 73 5.30 -13.80 12.68
C ARG A 73 5.78 -12.36 12.85
N ARG A 74 6.93 -12.01 12.26
CA ARG A 74 7.45 -10.64 12.26
C ARG A 74 6.47 -9.66 11.61
N LEU A 75 5.93 -10.04 10.45
CA LEU A 75 4.92 -9.26 9.73
C LEU A 75 3.66 -9.04 10.57
N LEU A 76 3.10 -10.09 11.16
CA LEU A 76 1.91 -9.99 12.01
C LEU A 76 2.13 -9.10 13.23
N ASN A 77 3.29 -9.21 13.88
CA ASN A 77 3.64 -8.34 15.00
C ASN A 77 3.69 -6.86 14.58
N ALA A 78 4.32 -6.56 13.45
CA ALA A 78 4.39 -5.19 12.93
C ALA A 78 3.00 -4.63 12.59
N VAL A 79 2.16 -5.43 11.91
CA VAL A 79 0.80 -5.00 11.52
C VAL A 79 -0.08 -4.79 12.75
N THR A 80 0.01 -5.69 13.73
CA THR A 80 -0.74 -5.57 14.98
C THR A 80 -0.33 -4.30 15.74
N ALA A 81 0.97 -4.02 15.81
CA ALA A 81 1.49 -2.80 16.44
C ALA A 81 1.06 -1.53 15.71
N SER A 82 0.84 -1.59 14.40
CA SER A 82 0.44 -0.45 13.59
C SER A 82 -1.03 -0.03 13.77
N GLY A 83 -1.90 -0.96 14.17
CA GLY A 83 -3.34 -0.71 14.21
C GLY A 83 -3.98 -0.52 12.83
N ASP A 84 -5.23 -0.03 12.82
CA ASP A 84 -5.98 0.28 11.60
C ASP A 84 -5.96 1.78 11.31
N VAL A 85 -5.03 2.19 10.46
CA VAL A 85 -4.78 3.60 10.09
C VAL A 85 -5.21 3.91 8.66
N GLN A 86 -5.55 2.86 7.88
CA GLN A 86 -5.81 2.99 6.46
C GLN A 86 -7.00 3.94 6.21
N GLY A 87 -6.82 4.86 5.27
CA GLY A 87 -7.88 5.80 4.89
C GLY A 87 -8.09 6.97 5.86
N SER A 88 -7.38 7.00 6.99
CA SER A 88 -7.29 8.19 7.82
C SER A 88 -6.65 9.37 7.07
N ILE A 89 -6.90 10.59 7.55
CA ILE A 89 -6.30 11.80 6.97
C ILE A 89 -4.78 11.76 7.11
N ILE A 90 -4.26 11.27 8.23
CA ILE A 90 -2.82 11.16 8.49
C ILE A 90 -2.17 10.19 7.49
N TYR A 91 -2.80 9.05 7.26
CA TYR A 91 -2.35 8.07 6.25
C TYR A 91 -2.23 8.69 4.86
N LYS A 92 -3.26 9.42 4.44
CA LYS A 92 -3.26 10.08 3.13
C LYS A 92 -2.19 11.17 3.05
N ALA A 93 -2.09 12.03 4.06
CA ALA A 93 -1.09 13.10 4.12
C ALA A 93 0.34 12.56 4.08
N ALA A 94 0.63 11.48 4.80
CA ALA A 94 1.93 10.81 4.75
C ALA A 94 2.22 10.26 3.35
N GLY A 95 1.21 9.72 2.66
CA GLY A 95 1.31 9.26 1.27
C GLY A 95 1.70 10.37 0.31
N GLU A 96 1.10 11.56 0.43
CA GLU A 96 1.45 12.74 -0.38
C GLU A 96 2.91 13.16 -0.16
N VAL A 97 3.37 13.13 1.09
CA VAL A 97 4.78 13.44 1.41
C VAL A 97 5.72 12.41 0.80
N PHE A 98 5.42 11.12 0.88
CA PHE A 98 6.22 10.09 0.24
C PHE A 98 6.21 10.21 -1.29
N GLY A 99 5.08 10.57 -1.90
CA GLY A 99 4.99 10.89 -3.33
C GLY A 99 5.90 12.05 -3.73
N ALA A 100 5.90 13.14 -2.95
CA ALA A 100 6.80 14.27 -3.17
C ALA A 100 8.28 13.90 -3.06
N ILE A 101 8.62 13.04 -2.10
CA ILE A 101 9.98 12.53 -1.90
C ILE A 101 10.38 11.62 -3.07
N ALA A 102 9.49 10.74 -3.52
CA ALA A 102 9.74 9.91 -4.69
C ALA A 102 10.03 10.75 -5.94
N GLU A 103 9.25 11.81 -6.18
CA GLU A 103 9.49 12.77 -7.26
C GLU A 103 10.83 13.50 -7.12
N LEU A 104 11.22 13.89 -5.90
CA LEU A 104 12.47 14.58 -5.63
C LEU A 104 13.70 13.69 -5.92
N PHE A 105 13.65 12.42 -5.55
CA PHE A 105 14.76 11.48 -5.73
C PHE A 105 14.70 10.70 -7.06
N GLY A 106 13.59 10.82 -7.79
CA GLY A 106 13.35 10.14 -9.07
C GLY A 106 13.02 8.65 -8.95
N GLU A 107 12.72 8.17 -7.74
CA GLU A 107 12.45 6.76 -7.43
C GLU A 107 11.67 6.63 -6.10
N GLU A 108 10.83 5.61 -5.99
CA GLU A 108 10.02 5.34 -4.79
C GLU A 108 10.81 4.51 -3.76
N LEU A 109 11.52 5.19 -2.86
CA LEU A 109 12.37 4.55 -1.84
C LEU A 109 11.61 4.16 -0.57
N ILE A 110 10.51 4.83 -0.31
CA ILE A 110 9.72 4.75 0.92
C ILE A 110 8.25 4.88 0.59
N PHE A 111 7.46 3.91 1.03
CA PHE A 111 6.05 3.81 0.64
C PHE A 111 5.25 2.98 1.63
N PHE A 112 3.92 2.99 1.50
CA PHE A 112 3.04 2.09 2.22
C PHE A 112 2.87 0.77 1.48
N GLY A 113 2.81 -0.34 2.20
CA GLY A 113 2.80 -1.66 1.57
C GLY A 113 1.65 -1.88 0.59
N TRP A 114 1.97 -2.50 -0.56
CA TRP A 114 1.00 -2.75 -1.62
C TRP A 114 0.06 -3.92 -1.33
N LYS A 115 0.53 -4.93 -0.58
CA LYS A 115 -0.29 -6.08 -0.20
C LYS A 115 -1.29 -5.64 0.86
N ALA A 116 -2.51 -6.19 0.81
CA ALA A 116 -3.58 -5.85 1.75
C ALA A 116 -3.15 -5.91 3.24
N ILE A 117 -2.28 -6.87 3.60
CA ILE A 117 -1.75 -7.00 4.96
C ILE A 117 -0.65 -5.98 5.28
N GLU A 118 0.12 -5.53 4.29
CA GLU A 118 1.24 -4.59 4.46
C GLU A 118 0.78 -3.13 4.36
N LYS A 119 -0.49 -2.84 4.02
CA LYS A 119 -0.99 -1.47 3.79
C LYS A 119 -0.77 -0.51 4.95
N ASN A 120 -0.80 -1.01 6.17
CA ASN A 120 -0.57 -0.18 7.36
C ASN A 120 0.92 -0.12 7.75
N LEU A 121 1.81 -0.75 6.99
CA LEU A 121 3.24 -0.70 7.26
C LEU A 121 3.91 0.31 6.36
N ILE A 122 4.94 0.96 6.90
CA ILE A 122 5.93 1.63 6.10
C ILE A 122 6.94 0.62 5.59
N ILE A 123 7.27 0.72 4.30
CA ILE A 123 8.30 -0.07 3.64
C ILE A 123 9.38 0.90 3.14
N ILE A 124 10.64 0.57 3.43
CA ILE A 124 11.80 1.21 2.81
C ILE A 124 12.51 0.11 2.01
N SER A 125 12.49 0.24 0.68
CA SER A 125 13.14 -0.71 -0.22
C SER A 125 14.65 -0.63 -0.10
N GLU A 126 15.38 -1.73 -0.29
CA GLU A 126 16.84 -1.73 -0.30
C GLU A 126 17.43 -0.92 0.87
N PHE A 127 17.05 -1.31 2.09
CA PHE A 127 17.12 -0.46 3.29
C PHE A 127 18.41 0.32 3.47
N GLU A 128 19.56 -0.33 3.32
CA GLU A 128 20.87 0.30 3.52
C GLU A 128 21.13 1.45 2.53
N GLU A 129 20.77 1.26 1.27
CA GLU A 129 20.97 2.26 0.21
C GLU A 129 19.98 3.42 0.37
N SER A 130 18.70 3.09 0.59
CA SER A 130 17.64 4.08 0.74
C SER A 130 17.80 4.94 1.99
N VAL A 131 18.18 4.35 3.13
CA VAL A 131 18.43 5.12 4.37
C VAL A 131 19.58 6.10 4.18
N CYS A 132 20.66 5.68 3.53
CA CYS A 132 21.79 6.56 3.21
C CYS A 132 21.35 7.69 2.26
N LYS A 133 20.62 7.37 1.19
CA LYS A 133 20.17 8.33 0.19
C LYS A 133 19.17 9.35 0.74
N LEU A 134 18.23 8.89 1.57
CA LEU A 134 17.24 9.73 2.24
C LEU A 134 17.84 10.48 3.44
N GLY A 135 19.05 10.14 3.89
CA GLY A 135 19.69 10.71 5.06
C GLY A 135 18.93 10.41 6.36
N LEU A 136 18.31 9.23 6.45
CA LEU A 136 17.60 8.77 7.64
C LEU A 136 18.58 8.20 8.67
N ARG A 137 18.20 8.21 9.95
CA ARG A 137 19.03 7.66 11.03
C ARG A 137 18.83 6.15 11.14
N ARG A 138 19.77 5.41 10.56
CA ARG A 138 19.76 3.94 10.51
C ARG A 138 19.54 3.29 11.87
N GLU A 139 20.31 3.71 12.88
CA GLU A 139 20.29 3.11 14.22
C GLU A 139 18.94 3.32 14.91
N GLU A 140 18.30 4.47 14.69
CA GLU A 140 16.97 4.76 15.23
C GLU A 140 15.90 3.86 14.60
N LEU A 141 15.96 3.66 13.28
CA LEU A 141 15.04 2.76 12.57
C LEU A 141 15.21 1.30 13.02
N LEU A 142 16.46 0.84 13.15
CA LEU A 142 16.73 -0.53 13.61
C LEU A 142 16.37 -0.76 15.08
N SER A 143 16.34 0.30 15.90
CA SER A 143 15.92 0.23 17.29
C SER A 143 14.40 0.20 17.49
N GLU A 144 13.63 0.44 16.42
CA GLU A 144 12.18 0.56 16.49
C GLU A 144 11.51 -0.78 16.83
N PRO A 145 10.67 -0.84 17.89
CA PRO A 145 9.91 -2.04 18.22
C PRO A 145 9.07 -2.53 17.05
N HIS A 146 9.12 -3.84 16.80
CA HIS A 146 8.41 -4.53 15.72
C HIS A 146 8.82 -4.13 14.29
N ALA A 147 9.86 -3.31 14.13
CA ALA A 147 10.51 -3.15 12.85
C ALA A 147 11.41 -4.36 12.54
N PHE A 148 11.54 -4.67 11.26
CA PHE A 148 12.44 -5.73 10.79
C PHE A 148 12.85 -5.50 9.35
N ILE A 149 14.00 -6.06 8.97
CA ILE A 149 14.39 -6.20 7.57
C ILE A 149 13.99 -7.60 7.12
N ASP A 150 13.27 -7.69 6.02
CA ASP A 150 12.89 -8.97 5.45
C ASP A 150 14.03 -9.58 4.61
N ARG A 151 13.85 -10.82 4.16
CA ARG A 151 14.87 -11.56 3.40
C ARG A 151 15.21 -10.94 2.04
N TYR A 152 14.44 -9.97 1.56
CA TYR A 152 14.68 -9.26 0.31
C TYR A 152 15.43 -7.95 0.51
N GLY A 153 15.74 -7.59 1.77
CA GLY A 153 16.41 -6.34 2.10
C GLY A 153 15.46 -5.17 2.33
N ASP A 154 14.15 -5.41 2.32
CA ASP A 154 13.15 -4.38 2.58
C ASP A 154 12.95 -4.23 4.08
N TYR A 155 13.10 -3.00 4.56
CA TYR A 155 12.75 -2.67 5.93
C TYR A 155 11.25 -2.44 6.04
N LYS A 156 10.64 -3.01 7.06
CA LYS A 156 9.22 -2.89 7.36
C LYS A 156 9.03 -2.46 8.80
N ALA A 157 8.17 -1.48 9.02
CA ALA A 157 7.85 -1.03 10.36
C ALA A 157 6.39 -0.58 10.50
N PRO A 158 5.87 -0.48 11.73
CA PRO A 158 4.51 0.00 11.96
C PRO A 158 4.32 1.47 11.55
N PHE A 159 3.06 1.87 11.29
CA PHE A 159 2.72 3.18 10.73
C PHE A 159 3.24 4.37 11.54
N HIS A 160 3.31 4.32 12.87
CA HIS A 160 3.74 5.47 13.67
C HIS A 160 5.16 5.95 13.32
N VAL A 161 5.98 5.07 12.75
CA VAL A 161 7.31 5.41 12.22
C VAL A 161 7.22 6.40 11.05
N SER A 162 6.18 6.27 10.22
CA SER A 162 5.92 7.20 9.12
C SER A 162 5.69 8.62 9.61
N GLU A 163 5.01 8.82 10.76
CA GLU A 163 4.78 10.16 11.29
C GLU A 163 6.08 10.88 11.66
N ARG A 164 7.04 10.13 12.21
CA ARG A 164 8.38 10.64 12.54
C ARG A 164 9.16 10.99 11.28
N ILE A 165 9.15 10.11 10.28
CA ILE A 165 9.87 10.32 9.01
C ILE A 165 9.25 11.47 8.20
N VAL A 166 7.92 11.54 8.13
CA VAL A 166 7.21 12.61 7.44
C VAL A 166 7.53 13.97 8.05
N LYS A 167 7.59 14.07 9.39
CA LYS A 167 8.03 15.32 10.06
C LYS A 167 9.44 15.72 9.65
N ASP A 168 10.40 14.79 9.67
CA ASP A 168 11.78 15.06 9.22
C ASP A 168 11.82 15.55 7.76
N PHE A 169 11.07 14.91 6.88
CA PHE A 169 10.97 15.33 5.47
C PHE A 169 10.32 16.69 5.30
N CYS A 170 9.24 17.00 6.03
CA CYS A 170 8.62 18.31 6.00
C CYS A 170 9.56 19.43 6.50
N GLU A 171 10.44 19.13 7.45
CA GLU A 171 11.44 20.09 7.93
C GLU A 171 12.59 20.29 6.92
N ARG A 172 13.01 19.23 6.24
CA ARG A 172 14.16 19.24 5.31
C ARG A 172 13.81 19.67 3.89
N PHE A 173 12.62 19.33 3.41
CA PHE A 173 12.17 19.53 2.02
C PHE A 173 10.81 20.25 1.91
N PRO A 174 10.57 21.34 2.67
CA PRO A 174 9.24 21.97 2.72
C PRO A 174 8.79 22.52 1.37
N LYS A 175 9.72 23.04 0.55
CA LYS A 175 9.39 23.69 -0.72
C LYS A 175 9.02 22.66 -1.78
N GLU A 176 9.76 21.56 -1.83
CA GLU A 176 9.59 20.45 -2.75
C GLU A 176 8.24 19.77 -2.48
N ILE A 177 7.93 19.52 -1.20
CA ILE A 177 6.66 18.92 -0.78
C ILE A 177 5.48 19.83 -1.14
N ILE A 178 5.52 21.12 -0.79
CA ILE A 178 4.43 22.05 -1.13
C ILE A 178 4.26 22.16 -2.65
N ARG A 179 5.37 22.22 -3.41
CA ARG A 179 5.31 22.27 -4.88
C ARG A 179 4.62 21.03 -5.44
N TYR A 180 4.98 19.84 -4.96
CA TYR A 180 4.35 18.60 -5.37
C TYR A 180 2.85 18.60 -5.07
N ILE A 181 2.46 18.96 -3.85
CA ILE A 181 1.04 19.02 -3.44
C ILE A 181 0.25 19.96 -4.36
N HIS A 182 0.76 21.16 -4.65
CA HIS A 182 0.06 22.07 -5.58
C HIS A 182 -0.09 21.47 -6.99
N ILE A 183 0.93 20.76 -7.48
CA ILE A 183 0.86 20.08 -8.79
C ILE A 183 -0.23 19.00 -8.78
N GLU A 184 -0.30 18.19 -7.73
CA GLU A 184 -1.35 17.16 -7.60
C GLU A 184 -2.74 17.77 -7.42
N GLU A 185 -2.88 18.84 -6.64
CA GLU A 185 -4.14 19.58 -6.51
C GLU A 185 -4.61 20.14 -7.85
N ASP A 186 -3.71 20.76 -8.63
CA ASP A 186 -4.03 21.29 -9.96
C ASP A 186 -4.47 20.19 -10.93
N LYS A 187 -3.82 19.01 -10.90
CA LYS A 187 -4.23 17.84 -11.69
C LYS A 187 -5.63 17.38 -11.29
N LEU A 188 -5.89 17.22 -10.00
CA LEU A 188 -7.20 16.81 -9.50
C LEU A 188 -8.30 17.83 -9.84
N GLN A 189 -7.99 19.12 -9.81
CA GLN A 189 -8.93 20.16 -10.24
C GLN A 189 -9.23 20.07 -11.75
N GLN A 190 -8.21 19.82 -12.58
CA GLN A 190 -8.39 19.64 -14.02
C GLN A 190 -9.18 18.36 -14.34
N GLU A 191 -8.91 17.26 -13.66
CA GLU A 191 -9.66 16.00 -13.83
C GLU A 191 -11.11 16.15 -13.39
N ASN A 192 -11.38 16.80 -12.26
CA ASN A 192 -12.75 17.10 -11.82
C ASN A 192 -13.45 18.08 -12.77
N TYR A 193 -12.71 19.04 -13.34
CA TYR A 193 -13.24 19.91 -14.40
C TYR A 193 -13.58 19.10 -15.65
N ILE A 194 -12.75 18.13 -16.04
CA ILE A 194 -13.01 17.25 -17.19
C ILE A 194 -14.18 16.31 -16.91
N ASP A 195 -14.31 15.71 -15.72
CA ASP A 195 -15.44 14.81 -15.39
C ASP A 195 -16.77 15.57 -15.32
N THR A 196 -16.76 16.81 -14.79
CA THR A 196 -17.94 17.69 -14.83
C THR A 196 -18.26 18.20 -16.24
N ASN A 197 -17.26 18.36 -17.11
CA ASN A 197 -17.43 18.80 -18.50
C ASN A 197 -17.69 17.64 -19.49
N THR A 198 -17.37 16.39 -19.11
CA THR A 198 -17.74 15.15 -19.85
C THR A 198 -19.18 14.72 -19.52
N ARG A 199 -19.80 15.34 -18.51
CA ARG A 199 -21.25 15.36 -18.27
C ARG A 199 -21.97 16.59 -18.83
N TYR A 200 -21.36 17.34 -19.75
CA TYR A 200 -22.10 18.25 -20.63
C TYR A 200 -22.53 17.52 -21.91
N VAL A 201 -23.41 16.52 -21.75
CA VAL A 201 -24.45 16.29 -22.75
C VAL A 201 -25.53 17.32 -22.42
N ASP A 202 -25.65 18.29 -23.31
CA ASP A 202 -26.72 19.28 -23.42
C ASP A 202 -27.97 19.03 -22.53
N LEU A 203 -27.95 19.62 -21.33
CA LEU A 203 -29.12 19.70 -20.45
C LEU A 203 -30.07 20.86 -20.82
N SER A 204 -29.92 21.47 -22.01
CA SER A 204 -30.96 22.39 -22.53
C SER A 204 -32.19 21.66 -23.08
N SER A 205 -32.18 20.33 -23.15
CA SER A 205 -33.33 19.54 -23.66
C SER A 205 -34.29 18.98 -22.62
N TRP A 206 -34.09 19.19 -21.32
CA TRP A 206 -35.05 18.79 -20.28
C TRP A 206 -35.47 19.98 -19.43
N CYS A 207 -36.21 20.86 -20.09
CA CYS A 207 -37.15 21.74 -19.40
C CYS A 207 -38.35 20.89 -18.96
N TRP A 208 -38.89 21.21 -17.77
CA TRP A 208 -40.12 20.71 -17.16
C TRP A 208 -40.04 19.37 -16.43
N ILE A 209 -39.92 19.41 -15.09
CA ILE A 209 -40.98 19.02 -14.13
C ILE A 209 -40.48 19.25 -12.68
N ASN A 210 -41.15 20.19 -11.99
CA ASN A 210 -41.36 20.38 -10.54
C ASN A 210 -40.20 20.66 -9.54
N PHE A 211 -40.16 21.93 -9.09
CA PHE A 211 -39.70 22.47 -7.78
C PHE A 211 -40.50 21.89 -6.58
N PRO A 212 -40.23 22.24 -5.28
CA PRO A 212 -39.16 23.05 -4.66
C PRO A 212 -38.48 22.30 -3.45
N ILE A 213 -37.37 22.75 -2.84
CA ILE A 213 -37.37 23.58 -1.61
C ILE A 213 -35.92 23.65 -1.04
N LEU A 214 -35.51 24.87 -0.64
CA LEU A 214 -34.45 25.26 0.30
C LEU A 214 -32.99 24.84 -0.01
N TRP A 215 -32.16 25.81 -0.43
CA TRP A 215 -31.21 26.51 0.45
C TRP A 215 -30.75 27.80 -0.24
N LYS A 216 -30.90 28.94 0.45
CA LYS A 216 -30.49 30.28 0.00
C LYS A 216 -29.06 30.60 0.50
N PRO A 217 -28.38 31.57 -0.14
CA PRO A 217 -26.94 31.76 -0.10
C PRO A 217 -26.48 32.71 1.01
N ILE A 218 -25.24 32.56 1.46
CA ILE A 218 -24.49 33.63 2.13
C ILE A 218 -23.65 34.32 1.05
N ARG A 219 -24.06 35.54 0.68
CA ARG A 219 -23.22 36.55 0.03
C ARG A 219 -22.70 37.48 1.12
N LEU A 220 -21.46 37.95 0.98
CA LEU A 220 -20.88 39.27 1.32
C LEU A 220 -19.34 39.05 1.40
N PHE A 221 -18.42 39.85 0.88
CA PHE A 221 -18.40 41.10 0.12
C PHE A 221 -16.92 41.30 -0.29
N LEU A 222 -16.61 41.62 -1.54
CA LEU A 222 -15.30 42.15 -1.96
C LEU A 222 -15.37 43.69 -1.92
N PRO A 223 -14.34 44.40 -1.41
CA PRO A 223 -14.33 45.84 -1.50
C PRO A 223 -13.88 46.30 -2.89
N PHE A 224 -14.61 47.31 -3.32
CA PHE A 224 -14.52 48.09 -4.54
C PHE A 224 -13.35 49.08 -4.44
N CYS A 225 -12.50 49.18 -5.47
CA CYS A 225 -11.78 50.42 -5.76
C CYS A 225 -11.47 50.57 -7.26
N ARG A 226 -12.39 51.24 -7.96
CA ARG A 226 -12.16 52.10 -9.14
C ARG A 226 -11.20 53.24 -8.75
N LYS A 227 -10.46 53.98 -9.58
CA LYS A 227 -10.47 54.32 -11.02
C LYS A 227 -9.21 55.18 -11.24
N SER A 228 -8.63 55.21 -12.45
CA SER A 228 -8.48 56.44 -13.29
C SER A 228 -7.45 56.26 -14.40
N GLY A 229 -7.76 56.72 -15.61
CA GLY A 229 -6.78 56.95 -16.67
C GLY A 229 -7.33 56.79 -18.09
N THR A 230 -8.13 57.76 -18.53
CA THR A 230 -8.56 57.97 -19.92
C THR A 230 -7.40 58.45 -20.80
N ARG A 231 -7.35 57.96 -22.04
CA ARG A 231 -6.57 58.52 -23.16
C ARG A 231 -7.36 59.65 -23.81
N ASP A 232 -6.71 60.80 -23.97
CA ASP A 232 -6.46 61.47 -25.25
C ASP A 232 -5.10 62.18 -25.14
#